data_AF-A0A421C9S1-F1
#
_entry.id   AF-A0A421C9S1-F1
#
_cell.length_a   1.000
_cell.length_b   1.000
_cell.length_c   1.000
_cell.angle_alpha   90.00
_cell.angle_beta   90.00
_cell.angle_gamma   90.00
#
_symmetry.space_group_name_H-M   'P 1'
#
loop_
_entity.id
_entity.type
_entity.pdbx_description
1 polymer ?
#
loop_
_entity_poly.entity_id
_entity_poly.type
_entity_poly.pdbx_seq_one_letter_code
_entity_poly.pdbx_strand_id
1 'polypeptide(L)'
;MKITHFCFENFKGYSTRTKLPLAPITAIYGQNSSGKSSIIQAMLFLSQAFLKEFTQDSFTEPFEDYLDFENIVYEHDTSRTMKLGIRAEFEYKNYEGLIGTLSSDPFEIYINFDKFTISSQNSHRRLSFEVFYDEEETPLIKGTFFGDHSGSYGFSPSVNFVDKNSKYLEIIASFMWTKWKELLDKNDLDSPNSIIRGLMRETKKDLGLLETPGFDPLNVAEEHFLKTVRYFWPVTTKEIFGFYDEYEGVVDEHLSDNEQSEQQVTEHASGDQSASEDSGFLWTINKFCFGESFSPYSKLTPDTIVHNLFDKLRYFSREQMRVIGPFRRVLDRTPSRQRSSEDYVGLDGSDAFAILESNPVLAKSVQSALEDLDIPYDIAIIPGDQNKRFFFVSLEQSRTKLSTTFKDVGVGISQVVPIIVQLSIGKNTAVVLQQPELHLHPRLQGNLAEYIGKRVLDQSKAVERVIVETHSESMALRWRKLVRKGRISKDMITFLYVERVGNRSTITEIKLDEEGDFTKLWPEGFFEERLEELL
;
A
#
# COMPACT_ATOMS: atom_id res chain seq x y z
N MET A 1 -0.18 -7.23 -9.73
CA MET A 1 -0.25 -7.27 -8.27
C MET A 1 -1.33 -6.32 -7.78
N LYS A 2 -2.23 -6.81 -6.93
CA LYS A 2 -3.40 -6.11 -6.39
C LYS A 2 -3.28 -6.05 -4.87
N ILE A 3 -3.38 -4.86 -4.29
CA ILE A 3 -3.42 -4.69 -2.84
C ILE A 3 -4.79 -5.13 -2.33
N THR A 4 -4.81 -6.03 -1.35
CA THR A 4 -6.03 -6.59 -0.77
C THR A 4 -6.23 -6.19 0.69
N HIS A 5 -5.17 -5.89 1.44
CA HIS A 5 -5.27 -5.45 2.82
C HIS A 5 -4.27 -4.35 3.17
N PHE A 6 -4.63 -3.48 4.10
CA PHE A 6 -3.69 -2.68 4.86
C PHE A 6 -3.35 -3.40 6.16
N CYS A 7 -2.08 -3.51 6.50
CA CYS A 7 -1.62 -4.33 7.61
C CYS A 7 -0.88 -3.49 8.64
N PHE A 8 -1.11 -3.73 9.93
CA PHE A 8 -0.41 -3.02 10.98
C PHE A 8 -0.33 -3.81 12.30
N GLU A 9 0.66 -3.50 13.14
CA GLU A 9 0.92 -4.14 14.43
C GLU A 9 1.52 -3.12 15.42
N ASN A 10 1.19 -3.27 16.71
CA ASN A 10 1.66 -2.39 17.80
C ASN A 10 1.39 -0.89 17.57
N PHE A 11 0.22 -0.54 17.01
CA PHE A 11 -0.19 0.84 16.73
C PHE A 11 -1.38 1.22 17.61
N LYS A 12 -1.20 2.19 18.51
CA LYS A 12 -2.21 2.73 19.43
C LYS A 12 -2.98 1.65 20.19
N GLY A 13 -4.24 1.41 19.84
CA GLY A 13 -5.08 0.39 20.48
C GLY A 13 -4.82 -1.05 19.98
N TYR A 14 -4.00 -1.25 18.95
CA TYR A 14 -3.84 -2.55 18.28
C TYR A 14 -2.52 -3.20 18.65
N SER A 15 -2.57 -4.28 19.42
CA SER A 15 -1.37 -4.96 19.95
C SER A 15 -0.86 -6.11 19.07
N THR A 16 -1.67 -6.61 18.16
CA THR A 16 -1.35 -7.79 17.33
C THR A 16 -1.42 -7.43 15.85
N ARG A 17 -0.84 -8.29 15.00
CA ARG A 17 -0.99 -8.15 13.55
C ARG A 17 -2.45 -8.08 13.18
N THR A 18 -2.83 -6.92 12.64
CA THR A 18 -4.18 -6.60 12.21
C THR A 18 -4.15 -6.44 10.71
N LYS A 19 -5.04 -7.16 10.02
CA LYS A 19 -5.19 -7.13 8.56
C LYS A 19 -6.55 -6.48 8.26
N LEU A 20 -6.52 -5.27 7.70
CA LEU A 20 -7.71 -4.52 7.31
C LEU A 20 -8.02 -4.82 5.83
N PRO A 21 -9.06 -5.60 5.51
CA PRO A 21 -9.40 -5.90 4.12
C PRO A 21 -9.82 -4.62 3.40
N LEU A 22 -9.32 -4.47 2.17
CA LEU A 22 -9.54 -3.32 1.30
C LEU A 22 -10.37 -3.75 0.09
N ALA A 23 -11.67 -3.53 0.19
CA ALA A 23 -12.57 -3.58 -0.95
C ALA A 23 -12.57 -2.22 -1.69
N PRO A 24 -13.06 -2.17 -2.93
CA PRO A 24 -13.24 -0.92 -3.67
C PRO A 24 -14.03 0.14 -2.87
N ILE A 25 -14.98 -0.28 -2.03
CA ILE A 25 -15.58 0.53 -0.96
C ILE A 25 -15.33 -0.18 0.37
N THR A 26 -14.60 0.47 1.27
CA THR A 26 -14.35 -0.08 2.61
C THR A 26 -14.97 0.85 3.64
N ALA A 27 -16.01 0.41 4.34
CA ALA A 27 -16.72 1.24 5.32
C ALA A 27 -16.38 0.81 6.75
N ILE A 28 -15.79 1.72 7.53
CA ILE A 28 -15.33 1.50 8.90
C ILE A 28 -16.36 2.09 9.87
N TYR A 29 -17.00 1.20 10.63
CA TYR A 29 -17.99 1.47 11.68
C TYR A 29 -17.48 1.00 13.04
N GLY A 30 -18.19 1.36 14.12
CA GLY A 30 -17.81 0.99 15.49
C GLY A 30 -18.09 2.10 16.49
N GLN A 31 -18.06 1.78 17.78
CA GLN A 31 -18.30 2.74 18.86
C GLN A 31 -17.27 3.88 18.89
N ASN A 32 -17.57 4.98 19.58
CA ASN A 32 -16.60 6.04 19.82
C ASN A 32 -15.41 5.50 20.63
N SER A 33 -14.20 5.99 20.35
CA SER A 33 -12.98 5.55 21.03
C SER A 33 -12.61 4.07 20.87
N SER A 34 -13.23 3.36 19.91
CA SER A 34 -12.92 1.96 19.59
C SER A 34 -11.61 1.76 18.82
N GLY A 35 -11.05 2.82 18.22
CA GLY A 35 -9.82 2.76 17.43
C GLY A 35 -9.99 2.93 15.91
N LYS A 36 -11.17 3.35 15.43
CA LYS A 36 -11.42 3.65 14.00
C LYS A 36 -10.45 4.68 13.43
N SER A 37 -10.35 5.84 14.06
CA SER A 37 -9.48 6.92 13.59
C SER A 37 -8.00 6.54 13.68
N SER A 38 -7.63 5.60 14.56
CA SER A 38 -6.27 5.04 14.61
C SER A 38 -5.91 4.25 13.35
N ILE A 39 -6.87 3.60 12.68
CA ILE A 39 -6.64 2.94 11.38
C ILE A 39 -6.24 3.98 10.33
N ILE A 40 -7.00 5.08 10.24
CA ILE A 40 -6.72 6.15 9.28
C ILE A 40 -5.38 6.82 9.60
N GLN A 41 -5.07 7.03 10.88
CA GLN A 41 -3.79 7.56 11.31
C GLN A 41 -2.62 6.63 10.97
N ALA A 42 -2.79 5.30 11.07
CA ALA A 42 -1.75 4.36 10.66
C ALA A 42 -1.47 4.43 9.15
N MET A 43 -2.51 4.55 8.32
CA MET A 43 -2.36 4.76 6.88
C MET A 43 -1.66 6.09 6.58
N LEU A 44 -2.09 7.18 7.21
CA LEU A 44 -1.48 8.50 7.07
C LEU A 44 0.00 8.50 7.48
N PHE A 45 0.32 7.85 8.60
CA PHE A 45 1.70 7.73 9.06
C PHE A 45 2.56 7.00 8.02
N LEU A 46 2.06 5.89 7.46
CA LEU A 46 2.73 5.20 6.36
C LEU A 46 2.94 6.13 5.15
N SER A 47 1.90 6.86 4.72
CA SER A 47 1.99 7.84 3.62
C SER A 47 3.07 8.90 3.86
N GLN A 48 3.11 9.46 5.07
CA GLN A 48 4.11 10.45 5.46
C GLN A 48 5.54 9.89 5.46
N ALA A 49 5.72 8.64 5.90
CA ALA A 49 7.01 7.95 5.87
C ALA A 49 7.58 7.77 4.44
N PHE A 50 6.74 7.88 3.40
CA PHE A 50 7.18 7.78 1.99
C PHE A 50 7.15 9.12 1.21
N LEU A 51 6.26 10.07 1.58
CA LEU A 51 6.10 11.39 0.95
C LEU A 51 7.27 12.33 1.22
N LYS A 52 7.67 12.38 2.47
CA LYS A 52 8.87 13.08 2.86
C LYS A 52 9.99 12.09 2.62
N GLU A 53 10.81 12.32 1.60
CA GLU A 53 12.23 12.03 1.78
C GLU A 53 12.55 12.66 3.11
N PHE A 54 12.60 11.85 4.18
CA PHE A 54 12.53 12.37 5.55
C PHE A 54 13.61 13.48 5.65
N THR A 55 13.25 14.75 5.62
CA THR A 55 14.22 15.86 5.61
C THR A 55 14.05 16.60 6.93
N GLN A 56 15.09 17.29 7.38
CA GLN A 56 15.09 17.99 8.67
C GLN A 56 13.90 18.96 8.84
N ASP A 57 13.33 19.47 7.73
CA ASP A 57 12.19 20.40 7.73
C ASP A 57 10.84 19.76 7.38
N SER A 58 10.75 18.43 7.45
CA SER A 58 9.63 17.65 6.93
C SER A 58 8.38 17.65 7.80
N PHE A 59 7.99 18.71 8.51
CA PHE A 59 6.85 18.56 9.42
C PHE A 59 5.92 19.77 9.60
N THR A 60 6.00 20.78 8.74
CA THR A 60 5.16 22.00 8.80
C THR A 60 3.71 21.84 8.27
N GLU A 61 2.98 20.79 8.67
CA GLU A 61 1.54 20.61 8.39
C GLU A 61 0.80 19.96 9.59
N PRO A 62 -0.53 20.14 9.74
CA PRO A 62 -1.23 20.19 11.04
C PRO A 62 -1.34 18.86 11.82
N PHE A 63 -0.61 17.82 11.42
CA PHE A 63 -0.52 16.54 12.13
C PHE A 63 0.62 16.48 13.16
N GLU A 64 1.44 17.52 13.28
CA GLU A 64 2.66 17.49 14.11
C GLU A 64 2.42 17.41 15.61
N ASP A 65 1.34 17.96 16.15
CA ASP A 65 1.19 18.03 17.62
C ASP A 65 0.97 16.65 18.29
N TYR A 66 0.90 15.53 17.54
CA TYR A 66 0.45 14.22 18.06
C TYR A 66 1.24 12.97 17.63
N LEU A 67 2.39 13.07 16.96
CA LEU A 67 3.11 11.91 16.40
C LEU A 67 4.47 11.62 17.05
N ASP A 68 4.58 11.76 18.38
CA ASP A 68 5.67 11.11 19.12
C ASP A 68 5.53 9.58 18.98
N PHE A 69 6.64 8.87 18.73
CA PHE A 69 6.65 7.40 18.69
C PHE A 69 6.02 6.82 19.96
N GLU A 70 6.35 7.41 21.12
CA GLU A 70 5.78 7.02 22.40
C GLU A 70 4.25 7.12 22.38
N ASN A 71 3.66 8.14 21.75
CA ASN A 71 2.20 8.34 21.70
C ASN A 71 1.46 7.43 20.71
N ILE A 72 2.18 6.82 19.76
CA ILE A 72 1.57 6.00 18.70
C ILE A 72 1.85 4.50 18.86
N VAL A 73 2.92 4.12 19.56
CA VAL A 73 3.19 2.70 19.84
C VAL A 73 2.21 2.16 20.88
N TYR A 74 1.79 0.91 20.72
CA TYR A 74 0.84 0.27 21.62
C TYR A 74 1.30 0.34 23.09
N GLU A 75 0.39 0.75 23.97
CA GLU A 75 0.65 0.97 25.42
C GLU A 75 1.78 1.96 25.73
N HIS A 76 2.18 2.80 24.77
CA HIS A 76 3.33 3.71 24.90
C HIS A 76 4.66 2.98 25.20
N ASP A 77 4.72 1.67 24.92
CA ASP A 77 5.88 0.83 25.16
C ASP A 77 6.91 0.99 24.04
N THR A 78 7.86 1.90 24.25
CA THR A 78 8.92 2.21 23.28
C THR A 78 9.90 1.06 23.01
N SER A 79 9.82 -0.05 23.76
CA SER A 79 10.58 -1.27 23.47
C SER A 79 9.98 -2.10 22.33
N ARG A 80 8.70 -1.85 21.98
CA ARG A 80 8.02 -2.55 20.90
C ARG A 80 8.40 -1.97 19.54
N THR A 81 8.37 -2.84 18.54
CA THR A 81 8.44 -2.44 17.13
C THR A 81 7.03 -2.33 16.58
N MET A 82 6.71 -1.15 16.05
CA MET A 82 5.49 -0.90 15.29
C MET A 82 5.69 -1.38 13.86
N LYS A 83 4.67 -1.99 13.25
CA LYS A 83 4.76 -2.44 11.86
C LYS A 83 3.60 -1.88 11.06
N LEU A 84 3.87 -1.41 9.85
CA LEU A 84 2.86 -0.92 8.91
C LEU A 84 3.16 -1.46 7.52
N GLY A 85 2.15 -1.88 6.79
CA GLY A 85 2.34 -2.68 5.60
C GLY A 85 1.11 -2.88 4.75
N ILE A 86 1.25 -3.73 3.75
CA ILE A 86 0.16 -4.13 2.86
C ILE A 86 0.20 -5.64 2.63
N ARG A 87 -0.96 -6.22 2.36
CA ARG A 87 -1.09 -7.54 1.73
C ARG A 87 -1.44 -7.35 0.26
N ALA A 88 -0.74 -8.06 -0.62
CA ALA A 88 -0.98 -7.98 -2.04
C ALA A 88 -0.93 -9.35 -2.72
N GLU A 89 -1.82 -9.54 -3.68
CA GLU A 89 -1.93 -10.76 -4.50
C GLU A 89 -1.35 -10.52 -5.89
N PHE A 90 -0.64 -11.49 -6.43
CA PHE A 90 -0.04 -11.38 -7.75
C PHE A 90 -0.94 -11.97 -8.83
N GLU A 91 -1.75 -11.14 -9.47
CA GLU A 91 -2.51 -11.57 -10.65
C GLU A 91 -1.57 -11.91 -11.83
N TYR A 92 -1.45 -13.19 -12.16
CA TYR A 92 -0.81 -13.68 -13.39
C TYR A 92 -1.86 -14.33 -14.29
N LYS A 93 -2.38 -13.59 -15.26
CA LYS A 93 -3.28 -14.14 -16.27
C LYS A 93 -2.48 -14.94 -17.31
N ASN A 94 -2.94 -16.14 -17.64
CA ASN A 94 -2.50 -16.98 -18.77
C ASN A 94 -1.17 -17.75 -18.64
N TYR A 95 -0.79 -18.22 -17.46
CA TYR A 95 0.39 -19.11 -17.31
C TYR A 95 0.00 -20.46 -16.72
N GLU A 96 0.35 -21.54 -17.42
CA GLU A 96 0.33 -22.91 -16.87
C GLU A 96 1.60 -23.14 -16.02
N GLY A 97 1.50 -23.91 -14.92
CA GLY A 97 2.63 -24.25 -14.02
C GLY A 97 2.66 -23.49 -12.68
N LEU A 98 3.84 -23.41 -12.04
CA LEU A 98 4.08 -22.80 -10.71
C LEU A 98 3.50 -21.40 -10.54
N ILE A 99 3.49 -20.61 -11.61
CA ILE A 99 2.94 -19.26 -11.61
C ILE A 99 1.43 -19.28 -11.46
N GLY A 100 0.74 -20.26 -12.04
CA GLY A 100 -0.68 -20.48 -11.78
C GLY A 100 -0.93 -20.84 -10.31
N THR A 101 -0.10 -21.69 -9.72
CA THR A 101 -0.20 -22.08 -8.29
C THR A 101 0.04 -20.90 -7.35
N LEU A 102 1.07 -20.07 -7.61
CA LEU A 102 1.39 -18.90 -6.80
C LEU A 102 0.50 -17.68 -7.11
N SER A 103 -0.23 -17.67 -8.23
CA SER A 103 -1.03 -16.51 -8.66
C SER A 103 -2.16 -16.12 -7.71
N SER A 104 -2.55 -17.02 -6.79
CA SER A 104 -3.55 -16.75 -5.77
C SER A 104 -2.97 -16.44 -4.39
N ASP A 105 -1.72 -16.80 -4.14
CA ASP A 105 -1.15 -16.71 -2.80
C ASP A 105 -0.65 -15.28 -2.53
N PRO A 106 -1.13 -14.64 -1.46
CA PRO A 106 -0.76 -13.26 -1.16
C PRO A 106 0.60 -13.19 -0.48
N PHE A 107 1.26 -12.05 -0.67
CA PHE A 107 2.42 -11.66 0.12
C PHE A 107 2.08 -10.46 0.98
N GLU A 108 2.65 -10.40 2.18
CA GLU A 108 2.55 -9.26 3.07
C GLU A 108 3.91 -8.63 3.22
N ILE A 109 4.02 -7.32 2.98
CA ILE A 109 5.23 -6.56 3.31
C ILE A 109 4.91 -5.64 4.48
N TYR A 110 5.78 -5.66 5.48
CA TYR A 110 5.75 -4.75 6.62
C TYR A 110 7.01 -3.90 6.64
N ILE A 111 6.85 -2.61 6.83
CA ILE A 111 7.91 -1.70 7.26
C ILE A 111 7.85 -1.60 8.78
N ASN A 112 9.00 -1.82 9.40
CA ASN A 112 9.15 -1.77 10.84
C ASN A 112 9.61 -0.37 11.26
N PHE A 113 9.01 0.10 12.34
CA PHE A 113 9.30 1.38 12.96
C PHE A 113 9.59 1.15 14.44
N ASP A 114 10.78 1.54 14.86
CA ASP A 114 11.19 1.62 16.25
C ASP A 114 11.51 3.08 16.63
N LYS A 115 11.82 3.29 17.91
CA LYS A 115 12.18 4.62 18.43
C LYS A 115 13.36 5.25 17.66
N PHE A 116 14.31 4.43 17.22
CA PHE A 116 15.49 4.91 16.49
C PHE A 116 15.14 5.37 15.08
N THR A 117 14.26 4.63 14.41
CA THR A 117 13.78 4.89 13.04
C THR A 117 13.07 6.24 12.94
N ILE A 118 12.34 6.65 13.98
CA ILE A 118 11.50 7.86 13.98
C ILE A 118 12.24 9.09 14.55
N SER A 119 13.38 8.91 15.22
CA SER A 119 14.16 10.02 15.80
C SER A 119 14.73 10.96 14.73
N SER A 120 14.51 12.27 14.91
CA SER A 120 14.95 13.33 14.00
C SER A 120 16.47 13.61 14.02
N GLN A 121 17.21 12.99 14.94
CA GLN A 121 18.64 13.27 15.17
C GLN A 121 19.60 12.38 14.35
N ASN A 122 19.09 11.43 13.55
CA ASN A 122 19.92 10.44 12.87
C ASN A 122 20.26 10.83 11.43
N SER A 123 21.57 10.77 11.11
CA SER A 123 22.15 11.13 9.81
C SER A 123 22.07 10.03 8.75
N HIS A 124 21.80 8.78 9.14
CA HIS A 124 21.64 7.66 8.20
C HIS A 124 20.35 6.95 8.54
N ARG A 125 19.44 6.81 7.57
CA ARG A 125 18.15 6.19 7.82
C ARG A 125 18.16 4.74 7.44
N ARG A 126 17.80 3.93 8.43
CA ARG A 126 17.69 2.49 8.34
C ARG A 126 16.21 2.12 8.52
N LEU A 127 15.56 1.63 7.47
CA LEU A 127 14.19 1.11 7.55
C LEU A 127 14.22 -0.39 7.39
N SER A 128 13.94 -1.14 8.46
CA SER A 128 13.83 -2.59 8.35
C SER A 128 12.47 -3.02 7.81
N PHE A 129 12.44 -4.13 7.09
CA PHE A 129 11.22 -4.66 6.53
C PHE A 129 11.16 -6.19 6.69
N GLU A 130 9.95 -6.71 6.66
CA GLU A 130 9.65 -8.14 6.71
C GLU A 130 8.65 -8.49 5.60
N VAL A 131 8.89 -9.57 4.87
CA VAL A 131 7.94 -10.11 3.89
C VAL A 131 7.47 -11.49 4.35
N PHE A 132 6.15 -11.67 4.41
CA PHE A 132 5.49 -12.92 4.73
C PHE A 132 4.81 -13.46 3.47
N TYR A 133 4.69 -14.77 3.39
CA TYR A 133 3.96 -15.46 2.34
C TYR A 133 2.71 -16.10 2.94
N ASP A 134 1.57 -15.89 2.30
CA ASP A 134 0.28 -16.45 2.69
C ASP A 134 -0.09 -16.12 4.16
N GLU A 135 -0.32 -17.14 5.00
CA GLU A 135 -0.63 -17.01 6.43
C GLU A 135 0.54 -17.42 7.34
N GLU A 136 1.78 -17.42 6.83
CA GLU A 136 2.94 -17.78 7.65
C GLU A 136 3.18 -16.78 8.79
N GLU A 137 3.39 -17.31 10.01
CA GLU A 137 3.69 -16.48 11.19
C GLU A 137 5.12 -15.92 11.15
N THR A 138 6.02 -16.67 10.51
CA THR A 138 7.43 -16.37 10.30
C THR A 138 7.63 -15.65 8.96
N PRO A 139 8.47 -14.62 8.91
CA PRO A 139 8.73 -13.93 7.66
C PRO A 139 9.62 -14.78 6.76
N LEU A 140 9.21 -14.88 5.51
CA LEU A 140 10.01 -15.47 4.43
C LEU A 140 11.32 -14.67 4.27
N ILE A 141 11.21 -13.34 4.25
CA ILE A 141 12.32 -12.42 4.01
C ILE A 141 12.38 -11.38 5.12
N LYS A 142 13.58 -11.06 5.59
CA LYS A 142 13.86 -9.81 6.32
C LYS A 142 14.94 -9.03 5.61
N GLY A 143 14.84 -7.71 5.65
CA GLY A 143 15.89 -6.86 5.14
C GLY A 143 15.87 -5.46 5.72
N THR A 144 16.70 -4.61 5.14
CA THR A 144 16.88 -3.23 5.56
C THR A 144 17.08 -2.36 4.32
N PHE A 145 16.37 -1.25 4.24
CA PHE A 145 16.65 -0.16 3.32
C PHE A 145 17.59 0.85 3.97
N PHE A 146 18.57 1.30 3.20
CA PHE A 146 19.50 2.37 3.57
C PHE A 146 19.18 3.61 2.72
N GLY A 147 19.12 4.78 3.36
CA GLY A 147 18.89 6.04 2.67
C GLY A 147 19.89 7.10 3.15
N ASP A 148 20.37 7.91 2.21
CA ASP A 148 21.08 9.15 2.49
C ASP A 148 20.09 10.33 2.68
N HIS A 149 20.59 11.51 3.00
CA HIS A 149 19.77 12.71 3.16
C HIS A 149 19.28 13.31 1.84
N SER A 150 19.75 12.81 0.69
CA SER A 150 19.50 13.41 -0.63
C SER A 150 18.18 12.93 -1.26
N GLY A 151 17.49 11.99 -0.60
CA GLY A 151 16.23 11.44 -1.08
C GLY A 151 16.39 10.32 -2.12
N SER A 152 17.62 10.05 -2.53
CA SER A 152 17.99 8.90 -3.35
C SER A 152 18.12 7.67 -2.46
N TYR A 153 17.00 6.97 -2.22
CA TYR A 153 17.03 5.66 -1.56
C TYR A 153 17.85 4.69 -2.41
N GLY A 154 19.09 4.41 -1.98
CA GLY A 154 19.90 3.32 -2.48
C GLY A 154 19.25 1.99 -2.08
N PHE A 155 18.52 1.38 -3.01
CA PHE A 155 17.84 0.11 -2.78
C PHE A 155 18.87 -1.03 -2.83
N SER A 156 19.54 -1.29 -1.71
CA SER A 156 20.29 -2.54 -1.50
C SER A 156 19.70 -3.28 -0.31
N PRO A 157 18.53 -3.93 -0.46
CA PRO A 157 17.97 -4.72 0.61
C PRO A 157 18.92 -5.88 0.91
N SER A 158 19.43 -5.95 2.14
CA SER A 158 20.05 -7.18 2.63
C SER A 158 18.95 -8.23 2.87
N VAL A 159 18.52 -8.91 1.81
CA VAL A 159 17.51 -9.97 1.84
C VAL A 159 18.10 -11.18 2.56
N ASN A 160 17.65 -11.42 3.78
CA ASN A 160 17.93 -12.65 4.51
C ASN A 160 16.67 -13.50 4.53
N PHE A 161 16.74 -14.69 3.96
CA PHE A 161 15.70 -15.71 4.17
C PHE A 161 15.76 -16.19 5.61
N VAL A 162 14.66 -16.00 6.33
CA VAL A 162 14.60 -16.32 7.76
C VAL A 162 13.94 -17.67 7.99
N ASP A 163 13.00 -18.07 7.13
CA ASP A 163 12.35 -19.37 7.22
C ASP A 163 12.72 -20.31 6.06
N LYS A 164 13.60 -21.27 6.34
CA LYS A 164 13.99 -22.33 5.39
C LYS A 164 12.91 -23.38 5.19
N ASN A 165 11.91 -23.43 6.05
CA ASN A 165 10.79 -24.37 5.99
C ASN A 165 9.52 -23.71 5.43
N SER A 166 9.62 -22.50 4.88
CA SER A 166 8.47 -21.83 4.27
C SER A 166 7.81 -22.69 3.19
N LYS A 167 6.48 -22.71 3.21
CA LYS A 167 5.58 -23.26 2.20
C LYS A 167 5.89 -22.71 0.82
N TYR A 168 6.30 -21.44 0.71
CA TYR A 168 6.75 -20.85 -0.54
C TYR A 168 7.93 -21.60 -1.16
N LEU A 169 8.97 -21.82 -0.36
CA LEU A 169 10.18 -22.53 -0.79
C LEU A 169 9.87 -24.00 -1.11
N GLU A 170 8.96 -24.61 -0.35
CA GLU A 170 8.46 -25.96 -0.63
C GLU A 170 7.78 -26.07 -1.99
N ILE A 171 6.87 -25.15 -2.29
CA ILE A 171 6.13 -25.11 -3.56
C ILE A 171 7.09 -24.91 -4.74
N ILE A 172 8.04 -23.97 -4.62
CA ILE A 172 9.06 -23.73 -5.64
C ILE A 172 9.90 -24.98 -5.88
N ALA A 173 10.45 -25.57 -4.82
CA ALA A 173 11.33 -26.71 -4.93
C ALA A 173 10.62 -27.95 -5.49
N SER A 174 9.37 -28.20 -5.07
CA SER A 174 8.55 -29.32 -5.57
C SER A 174 8.23 -29.16 -7.06
N PHE A 175 7.97 -27.91 -7.48
CA PHE A 175 7.75 -27.64 -8.90
C PHE A 175 9.03 -27.79 -9.72
N MET A 176 10.16 -27.28 -9.25
CA MET A 176 11.46 -27.45 -9.90
C MET A 176 11.78 -28.94 -10.09
N TRP A 177 11.53 -29.75 -9.06
CA TRP A 177 11.67 -31.19 -9.11
C TRP A 177 10.79 -31.83 -10.19
N THR A 178 9.51 -31.43 -10.27
CA THR A 178 8.57 -31.93 -11.27
C THR A 178 9.04 -31.59 -12.69
N LYS A 179 9.45 -30.34 -12.93
CA LYS A 179 9.95 -29.90 -14.24
C LYS A 179 11.24 -30.58 -14.63
N TRP A 180 12.10 -30.83 -13.66
CA TRP A 180 13.31 -31.58 -13.86
C TRP A 180 13.04 -33.03 -14.31
N LYS A 181 12.07 -33.73 -13.69
CA LYS A 181 11.65 -35.06 -14.17
C LYS A 181 11.14 -35.03 -15.62
N GLU A 182 10.32 -34.04 -15.97
CA GLU A 182 9.84 -33.88 -17.35
C GLU A 182 10.97 -33.70 -18.37
N LEU A 183 12.06 -33.02 -18.00
CA LEU A 183 13.22 -32.79 -18.87
C LEU A 183 14.15 -34.01 -18.96
N LEU A 184 14.34 -34.73 -17.86
CA LEU A 184 15.04 -36.02 -17.87
C LEU A 184 14.38 -37.02 -18.80
N ASP A 185 13.04 -37.16 -18.72
CA ASP A 185 12.28 -38.08 -19.56
C ASP A 185 12.38 -37.73 -21.06
N LYS A 186 12.77 -36.49 -21.38
CA LYS A 186 13.00 -35.99 -22.75
C LYS A 186 14.46 -36.11 -23.23
N ASN A 187 15.35 -36.74 -22.45
CA ASN A 187 16.76 -37.05 -22.75
C ASN A 187 17.74 -35.86 -22.94
N ASP A 188 17.45 -34.68 -22.39
CA ASP A 188 18.26 -33.47 -22.68
C ASP A 188 19.13 -32.95 -21.51
N LEU A 189 19.32 -33.70 -20.42
CA LEU A 189 20.08 -33.22 -19.24
C LEU A 189 20.88 -34.28 -18.46
N ASP A 190 21.97 -33.81 -17.83
CA ASP A 190 22.79 -34.52 -16.83
C ASP A 190 22.05 -34.71 -15.48
N SER A 191 22.46 -35.74 -14.73
CA SER A 191 21.89 -36.15 -13.42
C SER A 191 21.85 -35.01 -12.39
N PRO A 192 20.94 -35.04 -11.37
CA PRO A 192 20.72 -33.94 -10.42
C PRO A 192 21.97 -33.60 -9.59
N ASN A 193 22.92 -34.54 -9.55
CA ASN A 193 24.27 -34.36 -9.07
C ASN A 193 25.03 -33.17 -9.63
N SER A 194 24.89 -32.85 -10.92
CA SER A 194 25.72 -31.79 -11.53
C SER A 194 25.41 -30.44 -10.89
N ILE A 195 24.11 -30.19 -10.64
CA ILE A 195 23.64 -28.99 -9.93
C ILE A 195 24.07 -29.01 -8.47
N ILE A 196 23.80 -30.12 -7.75
CA ILE A 196 24.11 -30.20 -6.30
C ILE A 196 25.63 -30.09 -6.09
N ARG A 197 26.45 -30.76 -6.92
CA ARG A 197 27.91 -30.64 -6.87
C ARG A 197 28.41 -29.28 -7.35
N GLY A 198 27.72 -28.61 -8.27
CA GLY A 198 28.01 -27.21 -8.63
C GLY A 198 27.80 -26.30 -7.44
N LEU A 199 26.60 -26.33 -6.85
CA LEU A 199 26.23 -25.55 -5.68
C LEU A 199 27.14 -25.80 -4.47
N MET A 200 27.47 -27.05 -4.17
CA MET A 200 28.38 -27.39 -3.06
C MET A 200 29.81 -26.92 -3.29
N ARG A 201 30.32 -27.05 -4.52
CA ARG A 201 31.69 -26.68 -4.89
C ARG A 201 31.89 -25.17 -4.83
N GLU A 202 30.92 -24.41 -5.33
CA GLU A 202 31.03 -22.95 -5.41
C GLU A 202 30.77 -22.29 -4.04
N THR A 203 29.83 -22.79 -3.23
CA THR A 203 29.56 -22.25 -1.89
C THR A 203 30.54 -22.73 -0.80
N LYS A 204 31.44 -23.67 -1.11
CA LYS A 204 32.39 -24.31 -0.18
C LYS A 204 31.74 -24.81 1.12
N LYS A 205 30.46 -25.20 1.07
CA LYS A 205 29.69 -25.69 2.22
C LYS A 205 29.40 -27.17 2.07
N ASP A 206 29.78 -27.95 3.08
CA ASP A 206 29.36 -29.34 3.20
C ASP A 206 27.91 -29.37 3.69
N LEU A 207 27.00 -29.75 2.79
CA LEU A 207 25.71 -30.26 3.22
C LEU A 207 25.98 -31.59 3.94
N GLY A 208 25.59 -31.70 5.21
CA GLY A 208 25.51 -33.00 5.92
C GLY A 208 24.65 -34.07 5.21
N LEU A 209 24.07 -33.76 4.05
CA LEU A 209 23.50 -34.72 3.09
C LEU A 209 24.52 -35.79 2.66
N LEU A 210 25.81 -35.44 2.52
CA LEU A 210 26.87 -36.41 2.22
C LEU A 210 27.17 -37.37 3.38
N GLU A 211 26.78 -36.98 4.60
CA GLU A 211 26.92 -37.80 5.81
C GLU A 211 25.65 -38.61 6.12
N THR A 212 24.59 -38.44 5.32
CA THR A 212 23.32 -39.15 5.52
C THR A 212 23.46 -40.59 5.02
N PRO A 213 23.28 -41.62 5.88
CA PRO A 213 23.46 -43.00 5.47
C PRO A 213 22.49 -43.39 4.35
N GLY A 214 23.02 -43.87 3.22
CA GLY A 214 22.21 -44.27 2.06
C GLY A 214 21.86 -43.16 1.07
N PHE A 215 22.46 -41.97 1.20
CA PHE A 215 22.42 -40.96 0.13
C PHE A 215 23.16 -41.48 -1.11
N ASP A 216 22.44 -41.82 -2.17
CA ASP A 216 23.01 -42.10 -3.49
C ASP A 216 22.97 -40.82 -4.32
N PRO A 217 24.12 -40.20 -4.62
CA PRO A 217 24.18 -39.04 -5.47
C PRO A 217 23.52 -39.31 -6.84
N LEU A 218 23.68 -40.51 -7.40
CA LEU A 218 23.11 -40.86 -8.73
C LEU A 218 21.59 -41.00 -8.71
N ASN A 219 20.96 -41.06 -7.52
CA ASN A 219 19.54 -41.24 -7.32
C ASN A 219 19.01 -40.33 -6.19
N VAL A 220 19.16 -39.01 -6.38
CA VAL A 220 18.66 -38.00 -5.42
C VAL A 220 17.15 -38.14 -5.28
N ALA A 221 16.67 -38.47 -4.08
CA ALA A 221 15.24 -38.43 -3.78
C ALA A 221 14.72 -36.98 -3.73
N GLU A 222 13.43 -36.80 -4.03
CA GLU A 222 12.73 -35.50 -3.98
C GLU A 222 12.97 -34.77 -2.64
N GLU A 223 12.91 -35.50 -1.53
CA GLU A 223 13.17 -34.97 -0.19
C GLU A 223 14.58 -34.36 -0.04
N HIS A 224 15.60 -35.00 -0.62
CA HIS A 224 16.97 -34.49 -0.57
C HIS A 224 17.13 -33.24 -1.45
N PHE A 225 16.51 -33.22 -2.63
CA PHE A 225 16.49 -32.05 -3.51
C PHE A 225 15.79 -30.86 -2.85
N LEU A 226 14.61 -31.09 -2.24
CA LEU A 226 13.87 -30.09 -1.46
C LEU A 226 14.75 -29.50 -0.34
N LYS A 227 15.45 -30.35 0.43
CA LYS A 227 16.39 -29.90 1.47
C LYS A 227 17.53 -29.06 0.90
N THR A 228 18.09 -29.45 -0.24
CA THR A 228 19.16 -28.71 -0.92
C THR A 228 18.70 -27.32 -1.36
N VAL A 229 17.54 -27.22 -2.02
CA VAL A 229 16.98 -25.94 -2.47
C VAL A 229 16.69 -25.04 -1.25
N ARG A 230 16.04 -25.55 -0.21
CA ARG A 230 15.79 -24.81 1.04
C ARG A 230 17.06 -24.32 1.72
N TYR A 231 18.15 -25.10 1.64
CA TYR A 231 19.42 -24.74 2.28
C TYR A 231 20.18 -23.66 1.51
N PHE A 232 20.26 -23.79 0.19
CA PHE A 232 21.09 -22.91 -0.63
C PHE A 232 20.37 -21.68 -1.15
N TRP A 233 19.05 -21.70 -1.33
CA TRP A 233 18.28 -20.55 -1.79
C TRP A 233 18.58 -19.26 -1.00
N PRO A 234 18.63 -19.29 0.35
CA PRO A 234 19.07 -18.15 1.19
C PRO A 234 20.51 -17.65 0.95
N VAL A 235 21.41 -18.58 0.62
CA VAL A 235 22.86 -18.33 0.52
C VAL A 235 23.20 -17.77 -0.85
N THR A 236 22.61 -18.35 -1.90
CA THR A 236 22.76 -17.88 -3.29
C THR A 236 22.24 -16.46 -3.45
N THR A 237 21.16 -16.07 -2.75
CA THR A 237 20.69 -14.68 -2.80
C THR A 237 21.65 -13.70 -2.14
N LYS A 238 22.44 -14.10 -1.13
CA LYS A 238 23.32 -13.17 -0.41
C LYS A 238 24.67 -12.93 -1.11
N GLU A 239 25.20 -13.94 -1.81
CA GLU A 239 26.48 -13.85 -2.53
C GLU A 239 26.34 -13.16 -3.90
N ILE A 240 25.16 -13.20 -4.53
CA ILE A 240 24.86 -12.50 -5.80
C ILE A 240 24.90 -10.95 -5.65
N PHE A 241 24.67 -10.40 -4.45
CA PHE A 241 24.54 -8.94 -4.24
C PHE A 241 25.76 -8.26 -3.61
N GLY A 242 26.90 -8.94 -3.52
CA GLY A 242 28.19 -8.29 -3.21
C GLY A 242 28.62 -7.23 -4.24
N PHE A 243 27.84 -7.03 -5.31
CA PHE A 243 28.05 -6.02 -6.36
C PHE A 243 27.63 -4.59 -5.98
N TYR A 244 27.14 -4.34 -4.77
CA TYR A 244 26.83 -2.98 -4.30
C TYR A 244 27.62 -2.55 -3.05
N ASP A 245 28.54 -3.38 -2.56
CA ASP A 245 29.41 -3.05 -1.42
C ASP A 245 30.63 -2.18 -1.78
N GLU A 246 30.79 -1.74 -3.03
CA GLU A 246 31.90 -0.84 -3.43
C GLU A 246 31.74 0.63 -2.97
N TYR A 247 30.81 0.93 -2.06
CA TYR A 247 30.80 2.18 -1.30
C TYR A 247 31.14 2.00 0.19
N GLU A 248 31.76 0.88 0.58
CA GLU A 248 32.51 0.78 1.84
C GLU A 248 34.01 0.98 1.62
N GLY A 249 34.49 2.19 1.90
CA GLY A 249 35.91 2.56 1.96
C GLY A 249 36.16 3.84 1.16
N VAL A 250 36.43 5.01 1.74
CA VAL A 250 37.51 5.29 2.68
C VAL A 250 37.10 6.50 3.53
N VAL A 251 36.95 6.31 4.84
CA VAL A 251 37.16 7.39 5.81
C VAL A 251 38.63 7.30 6.18
N ASP A 252 39.47 8.07 5.48
CA ASP A 252 40.78 8.46 6.01
C ASP A 252 40.72 9.97 6.24
N GLU A 253 40.65 10.32 7.52
CA GLU A 253 41.10 11.62 7.99
C GLU A 253 42.60 11.72 7.69
N HIS A 254 42.99 12.48 6.66
CA HIS A 254 44.12 13.43 6.67
C HIS A 254 44.65 13.77 5.25
N LEU A 255 44.84 15.08 5.04
CA LEU A 255 45.81 15.78 4.18
C LEU A 255 45.44 16.22 2.74
N SER A 256 45.13 17.52 2.66
CA SER A 256 45.74 18.58 1.83
C SER A 256 45.72 18.50 0.29
N ASP A 257 45.18 19.58 -0.29
CA ASP A 257 45.66 20.33 -1.47
C ASP A 257 46.20 19.52 -2.66
N ASN A 258 45.42 19.43 -3.74
CA ASN A 258 45.79 20.07 -5.00
C ASN A 258 44.67 20.04 -6.05
N GLU A 259 44.58 21.17 -6.74
CA GLU A 259 43.78 21.41 -7.92
C GLU A 259 44.22 20.56 -9.14
N GLN A 260 43.33 20.52 -10.14
CA GLN A 260 43.53 20.11 -11.54
C GLN A 260 43.29 18.62 -11.87
N SER A 261 42.10 18.31 -12.40
CA SER A 261 41.93 18.04 -13.84
C SER A 261 40.52 17.53 -14.16
N GLU A 262 39.65 18.45 -14.57
CA GLU A 262 38.60 18.14 -15.53
C GLU A 262 39.27 17.78 -16.87
N GLN A 263 39.04 16.58 -17.38
CA GLN A 263 38.91 16.23 -18.81
C GLN A 263 39.08 14.72 -19.00
N GLN A 264 37.98 14.03 -19.30
CA GLN A 264 37.82 12.96 -20.30
C GLN A 264 36.61 12.10 -19.94
N VAL A 265 35.41 12.62 -20.20
CA VAL A 265 34.19 11.82 -20.32
C VAL A 265 33.67 12.00 -21.74
N THR A 266 34.24 11.25 -22.67
CA THR A 266 33.65 10.90 -23.96
C THR A 266 34.45 9.73 -24.52
N GLU A 267 33.74 8.72 -25.03
CA GLU A 267 34.23 7.49 -25.66
C GLU A 267 34.51 6.32 -24.73
N HIS A 268 33.46 5.53 -24.46
CA HIS A 268 33.44 4.09 -24.78
C HIS A 268 32.01 3.54 -24.60
N ALA A 269 31.17 3.84 -25.59
CA ALA A 269 30.03 3.01 -25.94
C ALA A 269 30.50 1.99 -26.98
N SER A 270 31.22 0.96 -26.56
CA SER A 270 31.43 -0.25 -27.36
C SER A 270 32.18 -1.29 -26.54
N GLY A 271 31.46 -2.35 -26.15
CA GLY A 271 32.04 -3.60 -25.67
C GLY A 271 32.49 -3.56 -24.22
N ASP A 272 31.65 -4.09 -23.33
CA ASP A 272 32.20 -4.89 -22.26
C ASP A 272 31.25 -6.06 -21.95
N GLN A 273 31.66 -7.24 -22.41
CA GLN A 273 31.19 -8.53 -21.96
C GLN A 273 31.84 -8.80 -20.59
N SER A 274 31.36 -8.10 -19.57
CA SER A 274 31.73 -8.34 -18.18
C SER A 274 30.51 -8.15 -17.29
N ALA A 275 29.38 -8.75 -17.72
CA ALA A 275 28.41 -9.23 -16.75
C ALA A 275 29.13 -10.27 -15.90
N SER A 276 29.54 -9.84 -14.71
CA SER A 276 30.32 -10.58 -13.73
C SER A 276 29.74 -11.96 -13.41
N GLU A 277 30.66 -12.89 -13.15
CA GLU A 277 30.43 -14.32 -12.88
C GLU A 277 29.47 -14.59 -11.70
N ASP A 278 29.17 -13.58 -10.87
CA ASP A 278 28.37 -13.71 -9.65
C ASP A 278 26.85 -13.71 -9.89
N SER A 279 26.37 -13.27 -11.05
CA SER A 279 24.95 -13.44 -11.46
C SER A 279 24.59 -14.91 -11.79
N GLY A 280 25.57 -15.81 -11.70
CA GLY A 280 25.51 -17.18 -12.20
C GLY A 280 24.67 -18.19 -11.40
N PHE A 281 24.41 -18.02 -10.10
CA PHE A 281 23.87 -19.12 -9.27
C PHE A 281 22.41 -19.49 -9.52
N LEU A 282 21.49 -18.53 -9.29
CA LEU A 282 20.07 -18.72 -9.61
C LEU A 282 19.86 -18.78 -11.12
N TRP A 283 20.69 -18.09 -11.89
CA TRP A 283 20.67 -18.17 -13.35
C TRP A 283 21.07 -19.56 -13.83
N THR A 284 22.05 -20.24 -13.24
CA THR A 284 22.46 -21.61 -13.58
C THR A 284 21.40 -22.61 -13.17
N ILE A 285 20.86 -22.52 -11.95
CA ILE A 285 19.73 -23.39 -11.54
C ILE A 285 18.52 -23.19 -12.48
N ASN A 286 18.14 -21.95 -12.78
CA ASN A 286 17.01 -21.65 -13.67
C ASN A 286 17.28 -22.08 -15.11
N LYS A 287 18.43 -21.72 -15.67
CA LYS A 287 18.85 -22.12 -17.02
C LYS A 287 18.95 -23.64 -17.13
N PHE A 288 19.39 -24.34 -16.09
CA PHE A 288 19.47 -25.79 -16.05
C PHE A 288 18.08 -26.44 -15.95
N CYS A 289 17.18 -25.92 -15.10
CA CYS A 289 15.83 -26.50 -14.93
C CYS A 289 14.82 -26.06 -16.00
N PHE A 290 15.09 -24.98 -16.74
CA PHE A 290 14.10 -24.35 -17.64
C PHE A 290 14.65 -23.89 -19.01
N GLY A 291 15.95 -24.04 -19.28
CA GLY A 291 16.60 -23.60 -20.52
C GLY A 291 16.86 -22.08 -20.59
N GLU A 292 17.58 -21.61 -21.62
CA GLU A 292 17.95 -20.19 -21.77
C GLU A 292 16.77 -19.24 -22.02
N SER A 293 15.60 -19.76 -22.40
CA SER A 293 14.47 -18.96 -22.91
C SER A 293 13.22 -18.92 -22.00
N PHE A 294 13.20 -19.64 -20.87
CA PHE A 294 12.02 -19.71 -20.00
C PHE A 294 12.36 -19.31 -18.55
N SER A 295 12.26 -18.01 -18.23
CA SER A 295 12.29 -17.57 -16.82
C SER A 295 11.11 -16.68 -16.48
N PRO A 296 9.89 -17.25 -16.41
CA PRO A 296 8.78 -16.50 -15.87
C PRO A 296 8.91 -16.36 -14.33
N TYR A 297 9.91 -17.02 -13.70
CA TYR A 297 10.34 -16.89 -12.30
C TYR A 297 11.25 -15.71 -12.00
N SER A 298 11.82 -15.05 -13.02
CA SER A 298 12.57 -13.80 -12.83
C SER A 298 11.76 -12.75 -12.06
N LYS A 299 10.43 -12.81 -12.15
CA LYS A 299 9.49 -11.94 -11.43
C LYS A 299 9.13 -12.38 -10.00
N LEU A 300 9.54 -13.59 -9.60
CA LEU A 300 9.28 -14.20 -8.29
C LEU A 300 10.60 -14.43 -7.53
N THR A 301 11.69 -13.81 -7.98
CA THR A 301 12.89 -13.76 -7.16
C THR A 301 12.61 -12.94 -5.90
N PRO A 302 13.33 -13.22 -4.81
CA PRO A 302 13.06 -12.59 -3.51
C PRO A 302 13.19 -11.07 -3.60
N ASP A 303 14.21 -10.58 -4.31
CA ASP A 303 14.43 -9.17 -4.59
C ASP A 303 13.32 -8.56 -5.42
N THR A 304 12.83 -9.27 -6.46
CA THR A 304 11.72 -8.78 -7.27
C THR A 304 10.41 -8.75 -6.50
N ILE A 305 10.18 -9.70 -5.58
CA ILE A 305 9.04 -9.69 -4.67
C ILE A 305 9.13 -8.47 -3.76
N VAL A 306 10.27 -8.26 -3.10
CA VAL A 306 10.50 -7.10 -2.21
C VAL A 306 10.33 -5.80 -2.99
N HIS A 307 10.95 -5.66 -4.16
CA HIS A 307 10.87 -4.47 -5.02
C HIS A 307 9.42 -4.20 -5.45
N ASN A 308 8.71 -5.19 -5.99
CA ASN A 308 7.31 -5.02 -6.42
C ASN A 308 6.38 -4.67 -5.27
N LEU A 309 6.55 -5.34 -4.12
CA LEU A 309 5.76 -5.06 -2.92
C LEU A 309 6.04 -3.66 -2.37
N PHE A 310 7.31 -3.27 -2.32
CA PHE A 310 7.75 -1.96 -1.85
C PHE A 310 7.29 -0.86 -2.79
N ASP A 311 7.43 -1.02 -4.10
CA ASP A 311 6.91 -0.08 -5.11
C ASP A 311 5.42 0.10 -4.97
N LYS A 312 4.67 -0.98 -4.74
CA LYS A 312 3.23 -0.90 -4.54
C LYS A 312 2.85 -0.29 -3.21
N LEU A 313 3.61 -0.56 -2.15
CA LEU A 313 3.45 0.10 -0.86
C LEU A 313 3.71 1.60 -1.00
N ARG A 314 4.79 2.00 -1.68
CA ARG A 314 5.16 3.38 -1.98
C ARG A 314 4.11 4.05 -2.85
N TYR A 315 3.63 3.40 -3.90
CA TYR A 315 2.60 3.93 -4.79
C TYR A 315 1.28 4.14 -4.04
N PHE A 316 0.86 3.14 -3.24
CA PHE A 316 -0.31 3.21 -2.39
C PHE A 316 -0.22 4.33 -1.36
N SER A 317 0.94 4.48 -0.71
CA SER A 317 1.14 5.42 0.40
C SER A 317 1.46 6.85 -0.07
N ARG A 318 2.40 7.03 -0.99
CA ARG A 318 2.95 8.33 -1.41
C ARG A 318 2.11 9.00 -2.48
N GLU A 319 1.87 8.30 -3.58
CA GLU A 319 1.51 8.99 -4.82
C GLU A 319 0.00 9.18 -4.97
N GLN A 320 -0.81 8.43 -4.21
CA GLN A 320 -2.19 8.19 -4.59
C GLN A 320 -3.22 8.02 -3.47
N MET A 321 -2.81 8.04 -2.19
CA MET A 321 -3.77 8.12 -1.08
C MET A 321 -4.10 9.58 -0.78
N ARG A 322 -5.38 9.92 -0.74
CA ARG A 322 -5.87 11.28 -0.48
C ARG A 322 -6.87 11.23 0.66
N VAL A 323 -6.56 11.88 1.78
CA VAL A 323 -7.38 11.82 2.99
C VAL A 323 -8.16 13.11 3.17
N ILE A 324 -9.46 13.02 3.38
CA ILE A 324 -10.31 14.16 3.71
C ILE A 324 -10.81 13.95 5.13
N GLY A 325 -10.49 14.89 6.01
CA GLY A 325 -10.85 14.89 7.42
C GLY A 325 -12.34 15.16 7.68
N PRO A 326 -12.75 15.03 8.96
CA PRO A 326 -14.14 15.20 9.38
C PRO A 326 -14.60 16.66 9.35
N PHE A 327 -13.70 17.59 9.68
CA PHE A 327 -13.98 19.02 9.72
C PHE A 327 -13.47 19.69 8.45
N ARG A 328 -14.37 20.00 7.52
CA ARG A 328 -13.99 20.72 6.29
C ARG A 328 -14.20 22.20 6.48
N ARG A 329 -13.27 23.00 5.96
CA ARG A 329 -13.30 24.44 6.14
C ARG A 329 -14.47 25.05 5.38
N VAL A 330 -15.30 25.80 6.09
CA VAL A 330 -16.27 26.68 5.44
C VAL A 330 -15.50 27.83 4.82
N LEU A 331 -15.58 27.98 3.49
CA LEU A 331 -14.88 29.04 2.76
C LEU A 331 -15.13 30.43 3.35
N ASP A 332 -14.05 31.18 3.50
CA ASP A 332 -14.12 32.63 3.70
C ASP A 332 -14.42 33.35 2.38
N ARG A 333 -14.88 34.61 2.46
CA ARG A 333 -15.35 35.38 1.29
C ARG A 333 -14.28 35.59 0.21
N THR A 334 -12.99 35.48 0.55
CA THR A 334 -11.85 35.67 -0.34
C THR A 334 -10.82 34.58 -0.10
N PRO A 335 -10.94 33.41 -0.74
CA PRO A 335 -9.84 32.45 -0.80
C PRO A 335 -8.65 33.10 -1.50
N SER A 336 -7.52 33.20 -0.80
CA SER A 336 -6.25 33.56 -1.40
C SER A 336 -5.65 32.32 -2.07
N ARG A 337 -4.90 32.53 -3.15
CA ARG A 337 -4.14 31.46 -3.80
C ARG A 337 -3.00 31.03 -2.87
N GLN A 338 -3.25 30.08 -1.96
CA GLN A 338 -2.18 29.27 -1.39
C GLN A 338 -1.58 28.43 -2.53
N ARG A 339 -0.30 28.05 -2.43
CA ARG A 339 0.35 27.13 -3.39
C ARG A 339 -0.39 25.78 -3.31
N SER A 340 -1.51 25.68 -4.02
CA SER A 340 -2.41 24.53 -4.01
C SER A 340 -1.80 23.44 -4.86
N SER A 341 -1.91 22.20 -4.38
CA SER A 341 -1.68 21.04 -5.22
C SER A 341 -2.76 20.97 -6.31
N GLU A 342 -2.42 20.52 -7.51
CA GLU A 342 -3.39 20.43 -8.62
C GLU A 342 -4.36 19.23 -8.48
N ASP A 343 -4.06 18.30 -7.56
CA ASP A 343 -4.70 16.98 -7.48
C ASP A 343 -5.18 16.55 -6.08
N TYR A 344 -5.00 17.38 -5.05
CA TYR A 344 -5.46 17.12 -3.69
C TYR A 344 -6.15 18.33 -3.06
N VAL A 345 -7.38 18.14 -2.59
CA VAL A 345 -8.20 19.21 -1.98
C VAL A 345 -7.73 19.63 -0.58
N GLY A 346 -6.70 18.99 -0.02
CA GLY A 346 -6.28 19.18 1.36
C GLY A 346 -7.13 18.40 2.37
N LEU A 347 -6.61 18.23 3.58
CA LEU A 347 -7.31 17.48 4.64
C LEU A 347 -8.65 18.10 5.00
N ASP A 348 -8.71 19.42 5.08
CA ASP A 348 -9.92 20.18 5.41
C ASP A 348 -10.68 20.65 4.15
N GLY A 349 -10.26 20.25 2.95
CA GLY A 349 -10.88 20.65 1.69
C GLY A 349 -10.60 22.08 1.24
N SER A 350 -9.65 22.79 1.87
CA SER A 350 -9.33 24.19 1.59
C SER A 350 -8.92 24.48 0.14
N ASP A 351 -8.29 23.53 -0.55
CA ASP A 351 -7.82 23.70 -1.94
C ASP A 351 -8.88 23.37 -3.00
N ALA A 352 -10.04 22.81 -2.61
CA ALA A 352 -11.04 22.31 -3.55
C ALA A 352 -11.45 23.33 -4.62
N PHE A 353 -11.66 24.58 -4.23
CA PHE A 353 -12.12 25.63 -5.14
C PHE A 353 -11.00 26.24 -5.98
N ALA A 354 -9.76 26.23 -5.48
CA ALA A 354 -8.60 26.62 -6.28
C ALA A 354 -8.39 25.62 -7.43
N ILE A 355 -8.57 24.32 -7.15
CA ILE A 355 -8.54 23.25 -8.15
C ILE A 355 -9.67 23.40 -9.18
N LEU A 356 -10.88 23.78 -8.75
CA LEU A 356 -11.99 24.02 -9.66
C LEU A 356 -11.75 25.25 -10.56
N GLU A 357 -11.16 26.34 -10.03
CA GLU A 357 -10.83 27.52 -10.83
C GLU A 357 -9.80 27.21 -11.91
N SER A 358 -8.77 26.44 -11.56
CA SER A 358 -7.68 26.07 -12.47
C SER A 358 -8.11 25.03 -13.51
N ASN A 359 -9.18 24.25 -13.24
CA ASN A 359 -9.66 23.19 -14.12
C ASN A 359 -11.17 23.32 -14.44
N PRO A 360 -11.54 24.10 -15.49
CA PRO A 360 -12.93 24.28 -15.89
C PRO A 360 -13.65 23.00 -16.35
N VAL A 361 -12.91 22.01 -16.86
CA VAL A 361 -13.49 20.71 -17.26
C VAL A 361 -13.93 19.94 -16.01
N LEU A 362 -13.08 19.91 -14.99
CA LEU A 362 -13.41 19.34 -13.69
C LEU A 362 -14.59 20.08 -13.04
N ALA A 363 -14.62 21.42 -13.08
CA ALA A 363 -15.74 22.20 -12.56
C ALA A 363 -17.09 21.80 -13.17
N LYS A 364 -17.15 21.56 -14.49
CA LYS A 364 -18.36 21.04 -15.14
C LYS A 364 -18.73 19.62 -14.68
N SER A 365 -17.73 18.75 -14.51
CA SER A 365 -17.97 17.40 -13.98
C SER A 365 -18.49 17.43 -12.54
N VAL A 366 -17.97 18.34 -11.71
CA VAL A 366 -18.41 18.53 -10.33
C VAL A 366 -19.82 19.11 -10.29
N GLN A 367 -20.14 20.07 -11.16
CA GLN A 367 -21.50 20.60 -11.29
C GLN A 367 -22.51 19.49 -11.62
N SER A 368 -22.21 18.64 -12.62
CA SER A 368 -23.05 17.49 -12.94
C SER A 368 -23.19 16.50 -11.76
N ALA A 369 -22.14 16.32 -10.96
CA ALA A 369 -22.20 15.49 -9.76
C ALA A 369 -23.08 16.08 -8.65
N LEU A 370 -23.11 17.42 -8.49
CA LEU A 370 -24.00 18.10 -7.55
C LEU A 370 -25.46 17.91 -7.92
N GLU A 371 -25.79 18.03 -9.21
CA GLU A 371 -27.12 17.77 -9.75
C GLU A 371 -27.55 16.31 -9.49
N ASP A 372 -26.67 15.35 -9.77
CA ASP A 372 -26.87 13.92 -9.49
C ASP A 372 -27.12 13.60 -8.01
N LEU A 373 -26.62 14.46 -7.10
CA LEU A 373 -26.77 14.34 -5.65
C LEU A 373 -28.02 15.04 -5.11
N ASP A 374 -28.84 15.63 -5.98
CA ASP A 374 -29.97 16.51 -5.64
C ASP A 374 -29.55 17.75 -4.82
N ILE A 375 -28.36 18.30 -5.09
CA ILE A 375 -27.88 19.54 -4.47
C ILE A 375 -28.27 20.70 -5.39
N PRO A 376 -29.24 21.56 -5.01
CA PRO A 376 -29.86 22.52 -5.93
C PRO A 376 -29.05 23.83 -6.01
N TYR A 377 -27.74 23.74 -6.20
CA TYR A 377 -26.84 24.88 -6.26
C TYR A 377 -25.80 24.72 -7.36
N ASP A 378 -25.61 25.80 -8.10
CA ASP A 378 -24.59 25.93 -9.13
C ASP A 378 -23.37 26.66 -8.53
N ILE A 379 -22.16 26.11 -8.70
CA ILE A 379 -20.94 26.76 -8.19
C ILE A 379 -20.43 27.75 -9.23
N ALA A 380 -20.39 29.04 -8.86
CA ALA A 380 -19.81 30.09 -9.67
C ALA A 380 -18.49 30.60 -9.04
N ILE A 381 -17.39 30.45 -9.78
CA ILE A 381 -16.06 30.95 -9.41
C ILE A 381 -15.76 32.20 -10.24
N ILE A 382 -15.61 33.33 -9.56
CA ILE A 382 -15.48 34.65 -10.18
C ILE A 382 -14.07 35.20 -9.88
N PRO A 383 -13.24 35.50 -10.89
CA PRO A 383 -11.94 36.12 -10.66
C PRO A 383 -12.10 37.48 -9.95
N GLY A 384 -11.30 37.70 -8.91
CA GLY A 384 -11.35 38.93 -8.13
C GLY A 384 -10.50 40.07 -8.69
N ASP A 385 -9.53 39.76 -9.55
CA ASP A 385 -8.73 40.72 -10.29
C ASP A 385 -8.33 40.18 -11.68
N GLN A 386 -7.83 41.06 -12.54
CA GLN A 386 -7.36 40.69 -13.89
C GLN A 386 -6.17 39.72 -13.85
N ASN A 387 -5.40 39.73 -12.76
CA ASN A 387 -4.23 38.86 -12.57
C ASN A 387 -4.58 37.53 -11.88
N LYS A 388 -5.86 37.26 -11.59
CA LYS A 388 -6.35 36.04 -10.91
C LYS A 388 -5.59 35.70 -9.62
N ARG A 389 -5.24 36.70 -8.81
CA ARG A 389 -4.57 36.52 -7.51
C ARG A 389 -5.51 35.98 -6.44
N PHE A 390 -6.79 36.30 -6.55
CA PHE A 390 -7.86 35.80 -5.70
C PHE A 390 -9.12 35.58 -6.54
N PHE A 391 -10.00 34.72 -6.05
CA PHE A 391 -11.30 34.45 -6.67
C PHE A 391 -12.39 34.50 -5.59
N PHE A 392 -13.60 34.81 -6.01
CA PHE A 392 -14.80 34.71 -5.19
C PHE A 392 -15.53 33.42 -5.57
N VAL A 393 -16.05 32.74 -4.57
CA VAL A 393 -16.94 31.60 -4.78
C VAL A 393 -18.33 31.99 -4.34
N SER A 394 -19.28 31.88 -5.26
CA SER A 394 -20.70 32.09 -4.99
C SER A 394 -21.48 30.83 -5.38
N LEU A 395 -22.61 30.65 -4.73
CA LEU A 395 -23.57 29.61 -5.05
C LEU A 395 -24.81 30.26 -5.64
N GLU A 396 -25.32 29.69 -6.71
CA GLU A 396 -26.56 30.14 -7.33
C GLU A 396 -27.60 29.04 -7.17
N GLN A 397 -28.73 29.35 -6.53
CA GLN A 397 -29.77 28.34 -6.35
C GLN A 397 -30.43 28.01 -7.69
N SER A 398 -30.39 26.73 -8.10
CA SER A 398 -30.73 26.34 -9.48
C SER A 398 -32.16 26.69 -9.90
N ARG A 399 -33.11 26.81 -8.95
CA ARG A 399 -34.53 27.16 -9.21
C ARG A 399 -34.81 28.66 -9.23
N THR A 400 -34.32 29.41 -8.25
CA THR A 400 -34.65 30.82 -8.07
C THR A 400 -33.63 31.76 -8.71
N LYS A 401 -32.46 31.22 -9.08
CA LYS A 401 -31.31 31.97 -9.58
C LYS A 401 -30.82 33.03 -8.58
N LEU A 402 -31.15 32.85 -7.30
CA LEU A 402 -30.66 33.68 -6.21
C LEU A 402 -29.21 33.30 -5.92
N SER A 403 -28.34 34.31 -5.99
CA SER A 403 -26.94 34.20 -5.57
C SER A 403 -26.83 34.27 -4.05
N THR A 404 -26.00 33.39 -3.50
CA THR A 404 -25.79 33.21 -2.07
C THR A 404 -24.36 32.75 -1.81
N THR A 405 -23.93 32.72 -0.55
CA THR A 405 -22.59 32.26 -0.17
C THR A 405 -22.64 30.97 0.63
N PHE A 406 -21.53 30.24 0.72
CA PHE A 406 -21.42 29.05 1.58
C PHE A 406 -21.66 29.34 3.08
N LYS A 407 -21.64 30.60 3.51
CA LYS A 407 -22.01 31.00 4.88
C LYS A 407 -23.53 31.10 5.06
N ASP A 408 -24.27 31.30 3.97
CA ASP A 408 -25.71 31.56 3.98
C ASP A 408 -26.53 30.29 3.67
N VAL A 409 -25.96 29.35 2.92
CA VAL A 409 -26.53 28.01 2.70
C VAL A 409 -25.93 27.05 3.72
N GLY A 410 -26.77 26.38 4.51
CA GLY A 410 -26.34 25.63 5.69
C GLY A 410 -25.09 24.75 5.49
N VAL A 411 -24.35 24.55 6.59
CA VAL A 411 -23.00 23.95 6.65
C VAL A 411 -22.84 22.68 5.81
N GLY A 412 -23.86 21.83 5.66
CA GLY A 412 -23.77 20.57 4.93
C GLY A 412 -23.25 20.68 3.48
N ILE A 413 -23.59 21.72 2.72
CA ILE A 413 -23.16 21.81 1.30
C ILE A 413 -21.67 22.14 1.20
N SER A 414 -21.14 23.03 2.05
CA SER A 414 -19.69 23.30 2.08
C SER A 414 -18.89 22.07 2.50
N GLN A 415 -19.48 21.18 3.31
CA GLN A 415 -18.83 19.93 3.70
C GLN A 415 -18.78 18.89 2.56
N VAL A 416 -19.74 18.85 1.64
CA VAL A 416 -19.77 17.79 0.61
C VAL A 416 -18.96 18.13 -0.64
N VAL A 417 -18.84 19.41 -0.99
CA VAL A 417 -18.15 19.84 -2.22
C VAL A 417 -16.70 19.35 -2.30
N PRO A 418 -15.85 19.48 -1.26
CA PRO A 418 -14.47 18.98 -1.32
C PRO A 418 -14.38 17.47 -1.60
N ILE A 419 -15.32 16.68 -1.06
CA ILE A 419 -15.40 15.23 -1.33
C ILE A 419 -15.69 14.98 -2.80
N ILE A 420 -16.68 15.69 -3.36
CA ILE A 420 -17.07 15.54 -4.76
C ILE A 420 -15.92 15.95 -5.69
N VAL A 421 -15.24 17.05 -5.36
CA VAL A 421 -14.07 17.53 -6.11
C VAL A 421 -12.97 16.46 -6.08
N GLN A 422 -12.54 15.99 -4.91
CA GLN A 422 -11.47 15.00 -4.82
C GLN A 422 -11.81 13.72 -5.59
N LEU A 423 -13.02 13.20 -5.41
CA LEU A 423 -13.46 12.00 -6.13
C LEU A 423 -13.51 12.22 -7.65
N SER A 424 -13.59 13.47 -8.13
CA SER A 424 -13.67 13.84 -9.55
C SER A 424 -12.32 14.02 -10.24
N ILE A 425 -11.23 14.28 -9.51
CA ILE A 425 -9.87 14.56 -10.05
C ILE A 425 -9.28 13.38 -10.85
N GLY A 426 -9.72 12.14 -10.59
CA GLY A 426 -9.43 11.00 -11.47
C GLY A 426 -7.96 10.54 -11.51
N LYS A 427 -7.17 10.85 -10.48
CA LYS A 427 -5.77 10.41 -10.30
C LYS A 427 -5.51 9.86 -8.88
N ASN A 428 -6.47 9.15 -8.27
CA ASN A 428 -6.39 8.74 -6.86
C ASN A 428 -6.57 7.22 -6.69
N THR A 429 -5.52 6.45 -6.46
CA THR A 429 -5.66 5.01 -6.13
C THR A 429 -6.50 4.78 -4.86
N ALA A 430 -6.45 5.67 -3.87
CA ALA A 430 -7.30 5.56 -2.68
C ALA A 430 -7.76 6.94 -2.17
N VAL A 431 -9.06 7.08 -1.90
CA VAL A 431 -9.61 8.26 -1.21
C VAL A 431 -10.14 7.83 0.15
N VAL A 432 -9.62 8.42 1.22
CA VAL A 432 -10.06 8.15 2.59
C VAL A 432 -10.95 9.31 3.05
N LEU A 433 -12.16 9.01 3.49
CA LEU A 433 -13.15 9.98 3.93
C LEU A 433 -13.46 9.75 5.41
N GLN A 434 -13.17 10.75 6.24
CA GLN A 434 -13.56 10.72 7.64
C GLN A 434 -14.88 11.46 7.83
N GLN A 435 -15.85 10.75 8.40
CA GLN A 435 -17.19 11.22 8.74
C GLN A 435 -17.81 12.09 7.62
N PRO A 436 -17.89 11.59 6.38
CA PRO A 436 -18.45 12.33 5.24
C PRO A 436 -19.88 12.83 5.49
N GLU A 437 -20.61 12.17 6.39
CA GLU A 437 -22.00 12.45 6.75
C GLU A 437 -22.21 13.67 7.67
N LEU A 438 -21.16 14.20 8.30
CA LEU A 438 -21.32 15.29 9.26
C LEU A 438 -22.02 16.49 8.62
N HIS A 439 -23.01 17.03 9.34
CA HIS A 439 -23.87 18.14 8.91
C HIS A 439 -24.73 17.88 7.65
N LEU A 440 -24.76 16.64 7.13
CA LEU A 440 -25.63 16.25 6.01
C LEU A 440 -26.95 15.66 6.50
N HIS A 441 -28.05 16.02 5.83
CA HIS A 441 -29.33 15.35 6.01
C HIS A 441 -29.22 13.86 5.59
N PRO A 442 -29.88 12.91 6.28
CA PRO A 442 -29.81 11.46 5.98
C PRO A 442 -29.99 11.10 4.51
N ARG A 443 -30.92 11.76 3.81
CA ARG A 443 -31.12 11.62 2.36
C ARG A 443 -29.85 11.91 1.55
N LEU A 444 -29.13 13.00 1.86
CA LEU A 444 -27.89 13.38 1.17
C LEU A 444 -26.74 12.43 1.53
N GLN A 445 -26.69 11.89 2.75
CA GLN A 445 -25.73 10.84 3.11
C GLN A 445 -25.92 9.60 2.22
N GLY A 446 -27.18 9.18 2.02
CA GLY A 446 -27.51 8.12 1.08
C GLY A 446 -27.14 8.47 -0.37
N ASN A 447 -27.43 9.67 -0.85
CA ASN A 447 -27.02 10.09 -2.21
C ASN A 447 -25.49 10.07 -2.38
N LEU A 448 -24.74 10.52 -1.35
CA LEU A 448 -23.28 10.48 -1.35
C LEU A 448 -22.73 9.05 -1.41
N ALA A 449 -23.33 8.11 -0.67
CA ALA A 449 -22.96 6.69 -0.76
C ALA A 449 -23.19 6.12 -2.17
N GLU A 450 -24.27 6.51 -2.84
CA GLU A 450 -24.53 6.14 -4.23
C GLU A 450 -23.53 6.76 -5.20
N TYR A 451 -23.15 8.02 -4.99
CA TYR A 451 -22.10 8.67 -5.76
C TYR A 451 -20.75 7.96 -5.59
N ILE A 452 -20.34 7.64 -4.36
CA ILE A 452 -19.13 6.84 -4.09
C ILE A 452 -19.16 5.53 -4.88
N GLY A 453 -20.28 4.81 -4.86
CA GLY A 453 -20.45 3.58 -5.64
C GLY A 453 -20.26 3.79 -7.14
N LYS A 454 -20.85 4.84 -7.73
CA LYS A 454 -20.64 5.20 -9.14
C LYS A 454 -19.18 5.50 -9.44
N ARG A 455 -18.47 6.20 -8.55
CA ARG A 455 -17.08 6.63 -8.76
C ARG A 455 -16.11 5.47 -8.80
N VAL A 456 -16.31 4.47 -7.95
CA VAL A 456 -15.44 3.29 -7.88
C VAL A 456 -15.73 2.30 -9.02
N LEU A 457 -16.95 2.30 -9.58
CA LEU A 457 -17.27 1.52 -10.78
C LEU A 457 -16.71 2.13 -12.08
N ASP A 458 -16.52 3.43 -12.10
CA ASP A 458 -16.08 4.15 -13.29
C ASP A 458 -14.58 3.91 -13.54
N GLN A 459 -14.25 2.79 -14.18
CA GLN A 459 -12.87 2.40 -14.50
C GLN A 459 -12.12 3.43 -15.35
N SER A 460 -12.82 4.38 -15.99
CA SER A 460 -12.19 5.49 -16.72
C SER A 460 -11.67 6.60 -15.81
N LYS A 461 -12.06 6.60 -14.53
CA LYS A 461 -11.72 7.61 -13.54
C LYS A 461 -10.92 6.91 -12.45
N ALA A 462 -9.67 7.28 -12.27
CA ALA A 462 -8.67 6.47 -11.56
C ALA A 462 -8.87 6.25 -10.04
N VAL A 463 -10.09 6.40 -9.51
CA VAL A 463 -10.45 6.09 -8.13
C VAL A 463 -10.64 4.59 -7.95
N GLU A 464 -9.59 3.88 -7.54
CA GLU A 464 -9.69 2.42 -7.33
C GLU A 464 -10.42 2.08 -6.03
N ARG A 465 -10.22 2.87 -4.97
CA ARG A 465 -10.75 2.58 -3.63
C ARG A 465 -11.25 3.84 -2.92
N VAL A 466 -12.34 3.68 -2.19
CA VAL A 466 -12.83 4.68 -1.23
C VAL A 466 -12.97 4.02 0.14
N ILE A 467 -12.23 4.53 1.12
CA ILE A 467 -12.28 4.08 2.52
C ILE A 467 -13.06 5.13 3.30
N VAL A 468 -14.10 4.73 4.01
CA VAL A 468 -15.03 5.64 4.69
C VAL A 468 -15.12 5.29 6.16
N GLU A 469 -14.65 6.17 7.05
CA GLU A 469 -14.95 6.11 8.48
C GLU A 469 -16.28 6.83 8.72
N THR A 470 -17.34 6.11 9.14
CA THR A 470 -18.69 6.69 9.24
C THR A 470 -19.53 6.03 10.31
N HIS A 471 -20.52 6.77 10.81
CA HIS A 471 -21.59 6.30 11.68
C HIS A 471 -22.96 6.34 10.96
N SER A 472 -22.99 6.61 9.65
CA SER A 472 -24.23 6.79 8.91
C SER A 472 -24.91 5.45 8.58
N GLU A 473 -26.07 5.21 9.20
CA GLU A 473 -27.00 4.16 8.78
C GLU A 473 -27.44 4.36 7.32
N SER A 474 -27.70 5.62 6.94
CA SER A 474 -28.21 5.94 5.61
C SER A 474 -27.23 5.56 4.49
N MET A 475 -25.92 5.67 4.74
CA MET A 475 -24.90 5.17 3.82
C MET A 475 -24.91 3.65 3.75
N ALA A 476 -24.92 2.96 4.90
CA ALA A 476 -24.96 1.49 4.95
C ALA A 476 -26.18 0.93 4.21
N LEU A 477 -27.37 1.46 4.48
CA LEU A 477 -28.62 1.09 3.82
C LEU A 477 -28.59 1.39 2.33
N ARG A 478 -27.96 2.50 1.90
CA ARG A 478 -27.83 2.79 0.49
C ARG A 478 -26.95 1.75 -0.20
N TRP A 479 -25.78 1.44 0.33
CA TRP A 479 -24.89 0.46 -0.32
C TRP A 479 -25.53 -0.94 -0.38
N ARG A 480 -26.20 -1.38 0.68
CA ARG A 480 -27.02 -2.60 0.67
C ARG A 480 -28.06 -2.59 -0.45
N LYS A 481 -28.78 -1.48 -0.59
CA LYS A 481 -29.76 -1.28 -1.69
C LYS A 481 -29.12 -1.32 -3.07
N LEU A 482 -27.87 -0.85 -3.23
CA LEU A 482 -27.17 -0.91 -4.52
C LEU A 482 -26.77 -2.35 -4.88
N VAL A 483 -26.30 -3.15 -3.90
CA VAL A 483 -26.02 -4.58 -4.09
C VAL A 483 -27.29 -5.33 -4.46
N ARG A 484 -28.36 -5.17 -3.66
CA ARG A 484 -29.68 -5.80 -3.93
C ARG A 484 -30.24 -5.48 -5.32
N LYS A 485 -29.91 -4.31 -5.87
CA LYS A 485 -30.34 -3.88 -7.21
C LYS A 485 -29.36 -4.28 -8.33
N GLY A 486 -28.29 -5.00 -8.01
CA GLY A 486 -27.25 -5.39 -8.97
C GLY A 486 -26.48 -4.20 -9.55
N ARG A 487 -26.49 -3.04 -8.88
CA ARG A 487 -25.76 -1.85 -9.35
C ARG A 487 -24.28 -1.89 -8.99
N ILE A 488 -23.93 -2.54 -7.88
CA ILE A 488 -22.56 -2.94 -7.50
C ILE A 488 -22.61 -4.43 -7.10
N SER A 489 -21.51 -5.17 -7.27
CA SER A 489 -21.43 -6.54 -6.73
C SER A 489 -21.16 -6.51 -5.21
N LYS A 490 -21.47 -7.60 -4.51
CA LYS A 490 -21.21 -7.73 -3.07
C LYS A 490 -19.73 -7.55 -2.72
N ASP A 491 -18.81 -7.97 -3.59
CA ASP A 491 -17.36 -7.87 -3.36
C ASP A 491 -16.81 -6.45 -3.59
N MET A 492 -17.63 -5.53 -4.13
CA MET A 492 -17.25 -4.12 -4.25
C MET A 492 -17.29 -3.39 -2.91
N ILE A 493 -17.95 -3.95 -1.88
CA ILE A 493 -18.07 -3.31 -0.58
C ILE A 493 -17.80 -4.27 0.57
N THR A 494 -17.03 -3.82 1.56
CA THR A 494 -16.90 -4.50 2.85
C THR A 494 -17.16 -3.54 4.00
N PHE A 495 -17.78 -4.04 5.07
CA PHE A 495 -18.01 -3.30 6.30
C PHE A 495 -17.09 -3.83 7.39
N LEU A 496 -16.41 -2.92 8.08
CA LEU A 496 -15.47 -3.24 9.14
C LEU A 496 -16.01 -2.65 10.43
N TYR A 497 -16.39 -3.49 11.38
CA TYR A 497 -16.83 -3.07 12.69
C TYR A 497 -15.64 -3.10 13.66
N VAL A 498 -15.31 -1.94 14.22
CA VAL A 498 -14.22 -1.78 15.17
C VAL A 498 -14.79 -1.67 16.58
N GLU A 499 -14.27 -2.50 17.47
CA GLU A 499 -14.67 -2.52 18.87
C GLU A 499 -13.45 -2.57 19.77
N ARG A 500 -13.65 -2.27 21.06
CA ARG A 500 -12.59 -2.34 22.06
C ARG A 500 -12.86 -3.51 23.00
N VAL A 501 -11.98 -4.50 22.97
CA VAL A 501 -12.02 -5.68 23.85
C VAL A 501 -10.90 -5.54 24.88
N GLY A 502 -11.26 -5.15 26.10
CA GLY A 502 -10.30 -4.82 27.15
C GLY A 502 -9.43 -3.61 26.77
N ASN A 503 -8.11 -3.80 26.71
CA ASN A 503 -7.17 -2.75 26.32
C ASN A 503 -6.87 -2.70 24.81
N ARG A 504 -7.48 -3.60 24.02
CA ARG A 504 -7.15 -3.78 22.61
C ARG A 504 -8.32 -3.44 21.70
N SER A 505 -8.02 -2.90 20.55
CA SER A 505 -8.96 -2.72 19.45
C SER A 505 -8.98 -3.97 18.57
N THR A 506 -10.17 -4.41 18.17
CA THR A 506 -10.39 -5.54 17.27
C THR A 506 -11.25 -5.11 16.09
N ILE A 507 -11.11 -5.81 14.96
CA ILE A 507 -11.85 -5.52 13.73
C ILE A 507 -12.60 -6.77 13.31
N THR A 508 -13.90 -6.63 13.13
CA THR A 508 -14.78 -7.68 12.61
C THR A 508 -15.24 -7.30 11.20
N GLU A 509 -14.85 -8.10 10.21
CA GLU A 509 -15.35 -7.95 8.85
C GLU A 509 -16.79 -8.49 8.73
N ILE A 510 -17.67 -7.66 8.17
CA ILE A 510 -19.08 -7.94 7.88
C ILE A 510 -19.28 -7.76 6.37
N LYS A 511 -19.43 -8.86 5.64
CA LYS A 511 -19.68 -8.85 4.19
C LYS A 511 -21.18 -8.77 3.89
N LEU A 512 -21.50 -8.41 2.65
CA LEU A 512 -22.85 -8.56 2.10
C LEU A 512 -22.99 -9.88 1.33
N ASP A 513 -24.18 -10.45 1.33
CA ASP A 513 -24.58 -11.51 0.40
C ASP A 513 -25.12 -10.94 -0.93
N GLU A 514 -25.59 -11.82 -1.83
CA GLU A 514 -26.15 -11.42 -3.12
C GLU A 514 -27.47 -10.63 -2.98
N GLU A 515 -28.18 -10.78 -1.86
CA GLU A 515 -29.43 -10.06 -1.57
C GLU A 515 -29.17 -8.70 -0.90
N GLY A 516 -27.91 -8.36 -0.64
CA GLY A 516 -27.49 -7.13 0.03
C GLY A 516 -27.76 -7.15 1.54
N ASP A 517 -27.88 -8.33 2.15
CA ASP A 517 -27.98 -8.49 3.59
C ASP A 517 -26.62 -8.81 4.22
N PHE A 518 -26.47 -8.50 5.50
CA PHE A 518 -25.22 -8.71 6.21
C PHE A 518 -25.03 -10.19 6.51
N THR A 519 -23.84 -10.71 6.19
CA THR A 519 -23.43 -12.10 6.44
C THR A 519 -23.21 -12.43 7.91
N LYS A 520 -23.04 -11.40 8.75
CA LYS A 520 -22.93 -11.50 10.21
C LYS A 520 -23.91 -10.53 10.85
N LEU A 521 -24.35 -10.85 12.05
CA LEU A 521 -25.10 -9.91 12.87
C LEU A 521 -24.23 -8.68 13.15
N TRP A 522 -24.87 -7.51 13.10
CA TRP A 522 -24.22 -6.27 13.46
C TRP A 522 -23.97 -6.26 14.97
N PRO A 523 -22.73 -6.15 15.48
CA PRO A 523 -22.43 -6.56 16.85
C PRO A 523 -23.11 -5.71 17.93
N GLU A 524 -22.98 -4.38 17.85
CA GLU A 524 -23.60 -3.40 18.76
C GLU A 524 -23.73 -2.03 18.04
N GLY A 525 -24.52 -1.12 18.59
CA GLY A 525 -24.66 0.26 18.13
C GLY A 525 -25.92 0.50 17.27
N PHE A 526 -25.83 1.41 16.30
CA PHE A 526 -26.98 2.02 15.60
C PHE A 526 -28.19 1.11 15.31
N PHE A 527 -27.97 -0.11 14.78
CA PHE A 527 -29.08 -1.01 14.41
C PHE A 527 -29.75 -1.68 15.62
N GLU A 528 -28.99 -1.99 16.67
CA GLU A 528 -29.49 -2.59 17.91
C GLU A 528 -30.00 -1.53 18.88
N GLU A 529 -29.32 -0.39 19.02
CA GLU A 529 -29.78 0.75 19.84
C GLU A 529 -31.20 1.18 19.43
N ARG A 530 -31.51 1.23 18.12
CA ARG A 530 -32.87 1.53 17.65
C ARG A 530 -33.86 0.44 18.06
N LEU A 531 -33.47 -0.83 18.04
CA LEU A 531 -34.35 -1.92 18.48
C LEU A 531 -34.62 -1.79 19.98
N GLU A 532 -33.61 -1.50 20.79
CA GLU A 532 -33.74 -1.28 22.23
C GLU A 532 -34.58 -0.04 22.56
N GLU A 533 -34.41 1.08 21.84
CA GLU A 533 -35.24 2.27 22.02
C GLU A 533 -36.71 2.07 21.59
N LEU A 534 -36.99 1.06 20.76
CA LEU A 534 -38.35 0.71 20.31
C LEU A 534 -39.06 -0.28 21.24
N LEU A 535 -38.34 -0.91 22.17
CA LEU A 535 -38.84 -1.89 23.14
C LEU A 535 -39.12 -1.22 24.49
#